data_AF-A0AA40K679-F1
#
_entry.id   AF-A0AA40K679-F1
#
_cell.length_a   1.000
_cell.length_b   1.000
_cell.length_c   1.000
_cell.angle_alpha   90.00
_cell.angle_beta   90.00
_cell.angle_gamma   90.00
#
_symmetry.space_group_name_H-M   'P 1'
#
loop_
_entity.id
_entity.type
_entity.pdbx_description
1 polymer ?
#
loop_
_entity_poly.entity_id
_entity_poly.type
_entity_poly.pdbx_seq_one_letter_code
_entity_poly.pdbx_strand_id
1 'polypeptide(L)'
;MRLGAIRVFSKTPSLSTFSFTSASLRYSSQSYSTRFWFTTSIKTTMASTPATTATGGGEGVQQIDSYKLQHQQQKQQPGKRPFQNGQGGGKGGRGGKFAKKGKKAKPPAEGGHDEVLRLDIEALMAKSKNEAVEGGEGEAATEEAPLPEQGSEVLVEVVALSSTGDGLAKMKGSDRIYVVPFAIPGDMVMVKAYRHEETHTVADFISVVDPSPLRDDSRIQCQYFAKCSGCQFQMLDYAEQLRIKRQTVVKAYQNFSQLPPELVPEILDTIGSPLQYNYRTKLTPHFDGPRNNPRRGPKKFLESCPPVGFTPKSARKVMDIEDCPIATPAVRKGLTDERKRMQTEYSKYSNGATILLRESTVRVPTGSPVPSGIPSDAITVSTPEYTDYKTCITDNNATSVEYIDSFLFTNPAGSFFQNNNSILSPFTQYIREHILPRTNPGSIRYLIDAYSGSGLFTITQSALFPGGSIGIDIAEGSITYARKNAKLNNLDESQCKFIAADAPELFKSASGYNPDETVVVLDPPRKGCDASFLRQLLKFGPRRVVYVSCNVHTQARDVGVLVRGEVDGVVDNMDESDAHDGENKKKKKTRYEIESLRGFDFFPQTSHVEGVAVLNRVEES
;
A
#
# COMPACT_ATOMS: atom_id res chain seq x y z
N MET A 1 -37.43 -63.62 3.15
CA MET A 1 -38.51 -62.96 2.38
C MET A 1 -37.86 -62.06 1.35
N ARG A 2 -37.94 -62.45 0.08
CA ARG A 2 -37.33 -61.83 -1.11
C ARG A 2 -38.45 -61.39 -2.05
N LEU A 3 -38.05 -60.57 -3.04
CA LEU A 3 -38.75 -60.09 -4.25
C LEU A 3 -39.17 -58.62 -4.11
N GLY A 4 -38.85 -57.70 -5.01
CA GLY A 4 -38.30 -57.82 -6.36
C GLY A 4 -38.72 -56.58 -7.16
N ALA A 5 -37.84 -56.11 -8.05
CA ALA A 5 -37.98 -54.93 -8.90
C ALA A 5 -39.25 -54.91 -9.79
N ILE A 6 -39.57 -53.75 -10.38
CA ILE A 6 -39.90 -53.56 -11.81
C ILE A 6 -39.88 -52.05 -12.17
N ARG A 7 -39.03 -51.71 -13.15
CA ARG A 7 -39.19 -50.60 -14.12
C ARG A 7 -39.83 -51.21 -15.37
N VAL A 8 -40.81 -50.60 -16.03
CA VAL A 8 -40.97 -50.61 -17.52
C VAL A 8 -41.82 -49.40 -17.99
N PHE A 9 -41.35 -48.81 -19.09
CA PHE A 9 -41.83 -47.71 -19.93
C PHE A 9 -43.07 -47.99 -20.81
N SER A 10 -43.77 -46.94 -21.26
CA SER A 10 -44.19 -46.67 -22.67
C SER A 10 -45.06 -45.39 -22.71
N LYS A 11 -45.18 -44.55 -23.75
CA LYS A 11 -44.56 -44.31 -25.06
C LYS A 11 -45.08 -42.92 -25.56
N THR A 12 -44.17 -42.05 -26.05
CA THR A 12 -44.21 -41.13 -27.24
C THR A 12 -45.53 -40.49 -27.76
N PRO A 13 -45.52 -39.23 -28.31
CA PRO A 13 -44.77 -38.82 -29.54
C PRO A 13 -43.98 -37.48 -29.43
N SER A 14 -42.71 -37.41 -29.86
CA SER A 14 -42.16 -36.93 -31.16
C SER A 14 -42.63 -35.50 -31.59
N LEU A 15 -41.83 -34.46 -31.37
CA LEU A 15 -40.68 -33.95 -32.16
C LEU A 15 -41.07 -32.99 -33.29
N SER A 16 -40.73 -31.71 -33.09
CA SER A 16 -40.28 -30.82 -34.16
C SER A 16 -38.99 -30.13 -33.71
N THR A 17 -37.97 -30.28 -34.55
CA THR A 17 -36.57 -29.87 -34.44
C THR A 17 -36.36 -28.34 -34.39
N PHE A 18 -35.49 -27.88 -33.49
CA PHE A 18 -34.71 -26.64 -33.68
C PHE A 18 -33.22 -26.93 -33.48
N SER A 19 -32.45 -26.60 -34.50
CA SER A 19 -30.99 -26.70 -34.57
C SER A 19 -30.35 -25.56 -33.77
N PHE A 20 -29.41 -25.89 -32.88
CA PHE A 20 -28.49 -24.94 -32.26
C PHE A 20 -27.24 -24.81 -33.13
N THR A 21 -27.03 -23.64 -33.72
CA THR A 21 -25.74 -23.22 -34.26
C THR A 21 -25.04 -22.31 -33.26
N SER A 22 -23.75 -22.60 -33.03
CA SER A 22 -22.84 -21.81 -32.22
C SER A 22 -22.56 -20.45 -32.87
N ALA A 23 -22.54 -19.40 -32.05
CA ALA A 23 -22.08 -18.07 -32.46
C ALA A 23 -20.98 -17.61 -31.50
N SER A 24 -19.74 -17.63 -32.00
CA SER A 24 -18.59 -16.96 -31.42
C SER A 24 -18.82 -15.44 -31.43
N LEU A 25 -18.70 -14.80 -30.27
CA LEU A 25 -18.67 -13.34 -30.15
C LEU A 25 -17.31 -12.82 -30.63
N ARG A 26 -17.30 -12.26 -31.85
CA ARG A 26 -16.22 -11.40 -32.36
C ARG A 26 -16.43 -9.99 -31.83
N TYR A 27 -15.42 -9.43 -31.18
CA TYR A 27 -15.32 -8.01 -30.90
C TYR A 27 -15.16 -7.25 -32.22
N SER A 28 -16.18 -6.47 -32.61
CA SER A 28 -16.13 -5.53 -33.73
C SER A 28 -15.86 -4.14 -33.19
N SER A 29 -14.76 -3.55 -33.61
CA SER A 29 -14.46 -2.13 -33.46
C SER A 29 -15.49 -1.29 -34.23
N GLN A 30 -16.19 -0.40 -33.54
CA GLN A 30 -16.90 0.70 -34.19
C GLN A 30 -16.21 2.01 -33.83
N SER A 31 -15.67 2.63 -34.87
CA SER A 31 -15.05 3.94 -34.93
C SER A 31 -16.10 5.02 -34.62
N TYR A 32 -15.87 5.79 -33.56
CA TYR A 32 -16.54 7.07 -33.37
C TYR A 32 -15.78 8.13 -34.16
N SER A 33 -16.43 8.63 -35.22
CA SER A 33 -15.98 9.75 -36.02
C SER A 33 -16.08 11.05 -35.22
N THR A 34 -14.95 11.55 -34.73
CA THR A 34 -14.79 12.94 -34.31
C THR A 34 -14.39 13.78 -35.52
N ARG A 35 -15.34 14.58 -36.02
CA ARG A 35 -15.07 15.65 -36.99
C ARG A 35 -14.27 16.76 -36.30
N PHE A 36 -12.95 16.75 -36.49
CA PHE A 36 -12.10 17.90 -36.20
C PHE A 36 -12.09 18.85 -37.40
N TRP A 37 -12.48 20.10 -37.15
CA TRP A 37 -12.22 21.21 -38.06
C TRP A 37 -10.75 21.63 -37.91
N PHE A 38 -9.94 21.38 -38.94
CA PHE A 38 -8.64 22.02 -39.13
C PHE A 38 -8.74 23.03 -40.27
N THR A 39 -8.40 24.28 -39.98
CA THR A 39 -7.93 25.24 -40.99
C THR A 39 -6.60 25.82 -40.49
N THR A 40 -5.52 25.34 -41.13
CA THR A 40 -4.38 26.08 -41.73
C THR A 40 -3.93 27.35 -40.99
N SER A 41 -2.67 27.55 -40.59
CA SER A 41 -1.44 27.47 -41.37
C SER A 41 -0.27 27.87 -40.45
N ILE A 42 0.95 27.34 -40.62
CA ILE A 42 2.19 28.14 -40.75
C ILE A 42 3.35 27.23 -41.18
N LYS A 43 4.06 27.76 -42.17
CA LYS A 43 5.09 27.24 -43.05
C LYS A 43 6.33 26.65 -42.36
N THR A 44 6.78 25.53 -42.92
CA THR A 44 8.13 25.00 -42.91
C THR A 44 9.12 25.96 -43.58
N THR A 45 10.28 26.18 -42.97
CA THR A 45 11.51 26.57 -43.68
C THR A 45 12.70 25.84 -43.05
N MET A 46 13.34 24.99 -43.86
CA MET A 46 14.67 24.45 -43.62
C MET A 46 15.72 25.53 -43.91
N ALA A 47 16.78 25.59 -43.11
CA ALA A 47 18.05 26.16 -43.53
C ALA A 47 19.20 25.45 -42.80
N SER A 48 20.21 25.10 -43.58
CA SER A 48 21.40 24.33 -43.23
C SER A 48 22.65 25.22 -43.13
N THR A 49 23.59 24.79 -42.27
CA THR A 49 25.07 25.01 -42.28
C THR A 49 25.65 26.40 -41.94
N PRO A 50 26.94 26.53 -41.53
CA PRO A 50 27.95 25.51 -41.18
C PRO A 50 28.72 25.76 -39.86
N ALA A 51 29.60 24.81 -39.55
CA ALA A 51 30.58 24.80 -38.47
C ALA A 51 31.74 25.80 -38.65
N THR A 52 32.30 26.27 -37.53
CA THR A 52 33.64 26.85 -37.47
C THR A 52 34.38 26.34 -36.24
N THR A 53 35.55 25.77 -36.50
CA THR A 53 36.57 25.29 -35.57
C THR A 53 37.30 26.42 -34.84
N ALA A 54 37.62 26.24 -33.56
CA ALA A 54 38.77 26.87 -32.92
C ALA A 54 39.38 25.92 -31.88
N THR A 55 40.65 25.60 -32.12
CA THR A 55 41.58 24.77 -31.36
C THR A 55 42.18 25.53 -30.17
N GLY A 56 42.53 24.83 -29.09
CA GLY A 56 43.51 25.34 -28.12
C GLY A 56 43.52 24.70 -26.73
N GLY A 57 44.23 23.56 -26.60
CA GLY A 57 45.19 23.20 -25.54
C GLY A 57 44.88 23.36 -24.04
N GLY A 58 45.22 22.32 -23.26
CA GLY A 58 45.70 22.49 -21.89
C GLY A 58 45.28 21.42 -20.89
N GLU A 59 46.21 20.51 -20.61
CA GLU A 59 46.25 19.44 -19.61
C GLU A 59 45.71 19.78 -18.21
N GLY A 60 45.19 18.75 -17.52
CA GLY A 60 44.82 18.82 -16.11
C GLY A 60 44.26 17.51 -15.56
N VAL A 61 45.05 16.45 -15.60
CA VAL A 61 44.77 15.19 -14.88
C VAL A 61 44.94 15.44 -13.38
N GLN A 62 43.86 15.32 -12.60
CA GLN A 62 43.95 15.05 -11.17
C GLN A 62 42.99 13.93 -10.78
N GLN A 63 43.59 12.75 -10.69
CA GLN A 63 43.18 11.61 -9.91
C GLN A 63 43.10 12.03 -8.42
N ILE A 64 41.93 11.91 -7.78
CA ILE A 64 41.84 11.92 -6.32
C ILE A 64 40.98 10.75 -5.85
N ASP A 65 41.56 10.08 -4.87
CA ASP A 65 41.24 8.80 -4.28
C ASP A 65 39.84 8.61 -3.72
N SER A 66 39.40 7.37 -3.87
CA SER A 66 38.46 6.63 -3.04
C SER A 66 38.64 6.86 -1.54
N TYR A 67 37.56 7.11 -0.78
CA TYR A 67 37.37 6.57 0.58
C TYR A 67 35.91 6.63 1.05
N LYS A 68 35.36 5.44 1.33
CA LYS A 68 34.40 5.04 2.38
C LYS A 68 33.37 6.08 2.89
N LEU A 69 32.09 5.83 2.60
CA LEU A 69 30.98 6.23 3.49
C LEU A 69 30.04 5.05 3.74
N GLN A 70 30.06 4.58 4.98
CA GLN A 70 29.24 3.51 5.53
C GLN A 70 27.89 4.06 6.01
N HIS A 71 26.86 3.22 5.82
CA HIS A 71 25.59 3.11 6.56
C HIS A 71 25.31 4.12 7.70
N GLN A 72 24.19 4.83 7.58
CA GLN A 72 23.22 4.97 8.68
C GLN A 72 21.85 5.46 8.17
N GLN A 73 20.88 4.53 8.05
CA GLN A 73 19.46 4.88 8.16
C GLN A 73 19.19 5.17 9.64
N GLN A 74 18.80 6.41 9.93
CA GLN A 74 18.58 6.91 11.28
C GLN A 74 17.34 6.27 11.93
N LYS A 75 17.60 5.53 13.01
CA LYS A 75 16.65 5.36 14.11
C LYS A 75 16.55 6.68 14.86
N GLN A 76 15.36 7.24 14.98
CA GLN A 76 15.05 8.33 15.90
C GLN A 76 15.41 7.91 17.34
N GLN A 77 16.29 8.67 17.99
CA GLN A 77 16.42 8.70 19.45
C GLN A 77 16.20 10.14 19.95
N PRO A 78 15.51 10.33 21.08
CA PRO A 78 15.18 11.65 21.61
C PRO A 78 16.42 12.35 22.19
N GLY A 79 16.49 13.66 21.98
CA GLY A 79 17.63 14.52 22.32
C GLY A 79 17.99 14.50 23.81
N LYS A 80 19.29 14.40 24.08
CA LYS A 80 19.88 14.65 25.41
C LYS A 80 20.14 16.15 25.56
N ARG A 81 19.56 16.75 26.60
CA ARG A 81 19.96 18.08 27.11
C ARG A 81 21.40 18.00 27.67
N PRO A 82 22.21 19.07 27.57
CA PRO A 82 23.55 19.08 28.12
C PRO A 82 23.49 19.27 29.63
N PHE A 83 24.22 18.46 30.39
CA PHE A 83 24.43 18.67 31.83
C PHE A 83 25.91 18.95 32.10
N GLN A 84 26.15 20.07 32.76
CA GLN A 84 27.46 20.60 33.15
C GLN A 84 28.16 19.73 34.19
N ASN A 85 29.50 19.75 34.12
CA ASN A 85 30.43 19.13 35.06
C ASN A 85 30.27 19.68 36.48
N GLY A 86 30.18 18.78 37.46
CA GLY A 86 30.40 19.06 38.87
C GLY A 86 31.15 17.90 39.51
N GLN A 87 32.39 18.14 39.92
CA GLN A 87 33.23 17.23 40.71
C GLN A 87 32.67 17.07 42.14
N GLY A 88 32.73 15.85 42.68
CA GLY A 88 32.47 15.60 44.11
C GLY A 88 32.52 14.11 44.42
N GLY A 89 33.55 13.68 45.16
CA GLY A 89 33.85 12.27 45.46
C GLY A 89 32.98 11.63 46.55
N GLY A 90 33.10 10.30 46.68
CA GLY A 90 32.54 9.55 47.81
C GLY A 90 32.43 8.05 47.53
N LYS A 91 33.33 7.27 48.16
CA LYS A 91 33.26 5.79 48.23
C LYS A 91 32.05 5.34 49.05
N GLY A 92 31.41 4.24 48.67
CA GLY A 92 30.47 3.51 49.53
C GLY A 92 29.66 2.45 48.79
N GLY A 93 30.05 1.18 48.93
CA GLY A 93 29.29 0.06 48.41
C GLY A 93 28.05 -0.23 49.26
N ARG A 94 26.97 -0.68 48.61
CA ARG A 94 25.98 -1.63 49.16
C ARG A 94 25.07 -2.11 48.03
N GLY A 95 24.89 -3.43 47.95
CA GLY A 95 24.06 -4.09 46.95
C GLY A 95 22.59 -3.69 47.06
N GLY A 96 21.99 -3.36 45.92
CA GLY A 96 20.56 -3.16 45.76
C GLY A 96 20.11 -3.90 44.51
N LYS A 97 19.23 -4.89 44.67
CA LYS A 97 18.53 -5.57 43.57
C LYS A 97 17.73 -4.52 42.80
N PHE A 98 18.19 -4.14 41.60
CA PHE A 98 17.38 -3.32 40.70
C PHE A 98 16.23 -4.16 40.14
N ALA A 99 15.05 -3.99 40.72
CA ALA A 99 13.80 -4.39 40.10
C ALA A 99 13.73 -3.73 38.70
N LYS A 100 13.68 -4.54 37.65
CA LYS A 100 13.40 -4.07 36.29
C LYS A 100 12.01 -3.40 36.33
N LYS A 101 11.97 -2.07 36.33
CA LYS A 101 10.76 -1.32 36.01
C LYS A 101 10.29 -1.80 34.65
N GLY A 102 9.16 -2.50 34.62
CA GLY A 102 8.48 -2.87 33.38
C GLY A 102 8.28 -1.61 32.55
N LYS A 103 8.76 -1.63 31.29
CA LYS A 103 8.35 -0.60 30.34
C LYS A 103 6.84 -0.70 30.24
N LYS A 104 6.11 0.33 30.67
CA LYS A 104 4.68 0.47 30.35
C LYS A 104 4.54 0.27 28.84
N ALA A 105 3.68 -0.65 28.43
CA ALA A 105 3.37 -0.85 27.03
C ALA A 105 2.91 0.49 26.46
N LYS A 106 3.47 0.87 25.31
CA LYS A 106 2.99 2.05 24.58
C LYS A 106 1.53 1.74 24.18
N PRO A 107 0.57 2.67 24.31
CA PRO A 107 -0.77 2.43 23.82
C PRO A 107 -0.71 2.00 22.34
N PRO A 108 -1.63 1.12 21.90
CA PRO A 108 -1.68 0.69 20.51
C PRO A 108 -1.66 1.91 19.58
N ALA A 109 -0.94 1.80 18.46
CA ALA A 109 -1.01 2.82 17.44
C ALA A 109 -2.42 2.76 16.83
N GLU A 110 -3.13 3.89 16.85
CA GLU A 110 -4.48 3.99 16.30
C GLU A 110 -4.51 3.57 14.83
N GLY A 111 -5.47 2.71 14.47
CA GLY A 111 -5.56 2.09 13.14
C GLY A 111 -4.43 1.10 12.85
N GLY A 112 -3.75 0.59 13.88
CA GLY A 112 -2.72 -0.44 13.79
C GLY A 112 -3.30 -1.85 13.72
N HIS A 113 -2.47 -2.81 13.30
CA HIS A 113 -2.87 -4.21 13.10
C HIS A 113 -3.58 -4.82 14.33
N ASP A 114 -2.98 -4.67 15.52
CA ASP A 114 -3.52 -5.27 16.75
C ASP A 114 -4.87 -4.67 17.16
N GLU A 115 -5.06 -3.36 16.93
CA GLU A 115 -6.33 -2.69 17.25
C GLU A 115 -7.44 -3.07 16.28
N VAL A 116 -7.14 -3.10 14.98
CA VAL A 116 -8.09 -3.55 13.95
C VAL A 116 -8.54 -4.97 14.24
N LEU A 117 -7.60 -5.87 14.52
CA LEU A 117 -7.89 -7.26 14.86
C LEU A 117 -8.74 -7.37 16.13
N ARG A 118 -8.43 -6.59 17.18
CA ARG A 118 -9.19 -6.56 18.42
C ARG A 118 -10.65 -6.16 18.17
N LEU A 119 -10.89 -5.09 17.40
CA LEU A 119 -12.25 -4.62 17.11
C LEU A 119 -13.07 -5.64 16.30
N ASP A 120 -12.44 -6.35 15.36
CA ASP A 120 -13.11 -7.45 14.63
C ASP A 120 -13.47 -8.62 15.55
N ILE A 121 -12.58 -8.98 16.49
CA ILE A 121 -12.84 -10.02 17.48
C ILE A 121 -13.98 -9.61 18.40
N GLU A 122 -13.97 -8.39 18.92
CA GLU A 122 -15.03 -7.86 19.78
C GLU A 122 -16.38 -7.84 19.06
N ALA A 123 -16.41 -7.41 17.80
CA ALA A 123 -17.62 -7.43 16.98
C ALA A 123 -18.16 -8.86 16.76
N LEU A 124 -17.27 -9.83 16.52
CA LEU A 124 -17.66 -11.24 16.38
C LEU A 124 -18.22 -11.82 17.69
N MET A 125 -17.59 -11.50 18.82
CA MET A 125 -18.05 -11.92 20.15
C MET A 125 -19.41 -11.31 20.48
N ALA A 126 -19.61 -10.02 20.19
CA ALA A 126 -20.89 -9.33 20.40
C ALA A 126 -22.01 -9.94 19.53
N LYS A 127 -21.73 -10.21 18.25
CA LYS A 127 -22.68 -10.88 17.35
C LYS A 127 -23.10 -12.26 17.87
N SER A 128 -22.13 -13.06 18.32
CA SER A 128 -22.41 -14.39 18.87
C SER A 128 -23.31 -14.34 20.11
N LYS A 129 -23.11 -13.35 20.99
CA LYS A 129 -23.95 -13.15 22.18
C LYS A 129 -25.38 -12.77 21.81
N ASN A 130 -25.57 -11.89 20.83
CA ASN A 130 -26.90 -11.49 20.38
C ASN A 130 -27.67 -12.66 19.74
N GLU A 131 -26.99 -13.48 18.93
CA GLU A 131 -27.59 -14.67 18.31
C GLU A 131 -28.03 -15.72 19.35
N ALA A 132 -27.26 -15.90 20.43
CA ALA A 132 -27.65 -16.79 21.54
C ALA A 132 -28.90 -16.29 22.30
N VAL A 133 -28.99 -14.98 22.52
CA VAL A 133 -30.14 -14.34 23.18
C VAL A 133 -31.41 -14.46 22.32
N GLU A 134 -31.32 -14.26 21.00
CA GLU A 134 -32.46 -14.42 20.08
C GLU A 134 -32.87 -15.88 19.88
N GLY A 135 -31.93 -16.83 19.99
CA GLY A 135 -32.17 -18.27 19.85
C GLY A 135 -32.85 -18.96 21.02
N GLY A 136 -33.15 -18.24 22.11
CA GLY A 136 -33.79 -18.80 23.31
C GLY A 136 -32.87 -19.69 24.17
N GLU A 137 -31.57 -19.71 23.87
CA GLU A 137 -30.56 -20.28 24.75
C GLU A 137 -30.31 -19.24 25.85
N GLY A 138 -31.02 -19.39 26.98
CA GLY A 138 -30.75 -18.57 28.18
C GLY A 138 -29.27 -18.67 28.58
N GLU A 139 -28.76 -17.65 29.29
CA GLU A 139 -27.40 -17.60 29.85
C GLU A 139 -27.12 -18.82 30.76
N ALA A 140 -26.90 -19.99 30.17
CA ALA A 140 -26.20 -21.06 30.82
C ALA A 140 -24.74 -20.62 30.80
N ALA A 141 -24.21 -20.29 31.96
CA ALA A 141 -22.78 -20.07 32.15
C ALA A 141 -22.06 -21.35 31.66
N THR A 142 -21.63 -21.34 30.41
CA THR A 142 -20.70 -22.33 29.89
C THR A 142 -19.43 -22.16 30.71
N GLU A 143 -19.09 -23.15 31.52
CA GLU A 143 -17.76 -23.23 32.12
C GLU A 143 -16.76 -23.04 30.98
N GLU A 144 -16.02 -21.94 31.03
CA GLU A 144 -15.13 -21.54 29.96
C GLU A 144 -14.11 -22.68 29.78
N ALA A 145 -14.23 -23.41 28.66
CA ALA A 145 -13.40 -24.57 28.42
C ALA A 145 -11.92 -24.17 28.60
N PRO A 146 -11.13 -24.94 29.36
CA PRO A 146 -9.76 -24.56 29.67
C PRO A 146 -8.99 -24.31 28.38
N LEU A 147 -8.16 -23.26 28.38
CA LEU A 147 -7.35 -22.92 27.22
C LEU A 147 -6.50 -24.13 26.82
N PRO A 148 -6.41 -24.46 25.52
CA PRO A 148 -5.63 -25.60 25.07
C PRO A 148 -4.15 -25.39 25.43
N GLU A 149 -3.44 -26.47 25.70
CA GLU A 149 -2.01 -26.40 26.01
C GLU A 149 -1.25 -25.73 24.85
N GLN A 150 -0.31 -24.84 25.17
CA GLN A 150 0.50 -24.18 24.15
C GLN A 150 1.28 -25.23 23.34
N GLY A 151 1.08 -25.23 22.02
CA GLY A 151 1.66 -26.17 21.08
C GLY A 151 0.79 -27.39 20.79
N SER A 152 -0.38 -27.51 21.41
CA SER A 152 -1.36 -28.54 21.06
C SER A 152 -2.02 -28.26 19.70
N GLU A 153 -2.39 -29.33 19.01
CA GLU A 153 -3.15 -29.29 17.78
C GLU A 153 -4.65 -29.29 18.11
N VAL A 154 -5.38 -28.35 17.52
CA VAL A 154 -6.80 -28.12 17.77
C VAL A 154 -7.53 -28.01 16.45
N LEU A 155 -8.66 -28.70 16.34
CA LEU A 155 -9.58 -28.56 15.21
C LEU A 155 -10.51 -27.37 15.48
N VAL A 156 -10.52 -26.39 14.59
CA VAL A 156 -11.35 -25.19 14.70
C VAL A 156 -12.10 -24.91 13.40
N GLU A 157 -13.29 -24.32 13.53
CA GLU A 157 -14.12 -23.85 12.42
C GLU A 157 -13.90 -22.35 12.23
N VAL A 158 -13.55 -21.92 11.02
CA VAL A 158 -13.41 -20.49 10.72
C VAL A 158 -14.80 -19.91 10.45
N VAL A 159 -15.20 -18.94 11.27
CA VAL A 159 -16.54 -18.33 11.23
C VAL A 159 -16.55 -16.93 10.61
N ALA A 160 -15.41 -16.25 10.63
CA ALA A 160 -15.28 -14.90 10.07
C ALA A 160 -13.86 -14.63 9.56
N LEU A 161 -13.72 -13.55 8.80
CA LEU A 161 -12.41 -13.05 8.34
C LEU A 161 -12.19 -11.66 8.94
N SER A 162 -11.03 -11.48 9.57
CA SER A 162 -10.61 -10.17 10.08
C SER A 162 -10.21 -9.23 8.93
N SER A 163 -10.30 -7.93 9.16
CA SER A 163 -9.79 -6.89 8.27
C SER A 163 -8.28 -6.95 8.07
N THR A 164 -7.54 -7.67 8.93
CA THR A 164 -6.12 -7.93 8.74
C THR A 164 -5.83 -9.09 7.78
N GLY A 165 -6.86 -9.86 7.40
CA GLY A 165 -6.77 -11.00 6.46
C GLY A 165 -6.52 -12.35 7.11
N ASP A 166 -6.62 -12.44 8.43
CA ASP A 166 -6.53 -13.70 9.17
C ASP A 166 -7.95 -14.21 9.51
N GLY A 167 -8.16 -15.52 9.43
CA GLY A 167 -9.41 -16.16 9.81
C GLY A 167 -9.65 -16.08 11.31
N LEU A 168 -10.90 -15.86 11.69
CA LEU A 168 -11.36 -15.91 13.08
C LEU A 168 -12.17 -17.19 13.26
N ALA A 169 -11.66 -18.09 14.09
CA ALA A 169 -12.18 -19.43 14.25
C ALA A 169 -12.62 -19.72 15.69
N LYS A 170 -13.51 -20.69 15.84
CA LYS A 170 -13.97 -21.21 17.13
C LYS A 170 -13.74 -22.70 17.22
N MET A 171 -13.43 -23.17 18.41
CA MET A 171 -13.44 -24.59 18.73
C MET A 171 -14.84 -24.96 19.22
N LYS A 172 -15.33 -26.14 18.85
CA LYS A 172 -16.63 -26.63 19.32
C LYS A 172 -16.66 -26.68 20.86
N GLY A 173 -17.66 -26.05 21.46
CA GLY A 173 -17.83 -25.99 22.92
C GLY A 173 -16.92 -24.97 23.62
N SER A 174 -16.27 -24.05 22.89
CA SER A 174 -15.48 -22.96 23.46
C SER A 174 -15.83 -21.63 22.79
N ASP A 175 -15.97 -20.58 23.60
CA ASP A 175 -16.16 -19.21 23.12
C ASP A 175 -14.84 -18.51 22.76
N ARG A 176 -13.71 -19.21 22.93
CA ARG A 176 -12.39 -18.66 22.61
C ARG A 176 -12.24 -18.48 21.11
N ILE A 177 -11.88 -17.25 20.70
CA ILE A 177 -11.52 -16.95 19.31
C ILE A 177 -10.07 -17.34 19.02
N TYR A 178 -9.87 -18.06 17.91
CA TYR A 178 -8.57 -18.40 17.37
C TYR A 178 -8.30 -17.53 16.13
N VAL A 179 -7.15 -16.87 16.09
CA VAL A 179 -6.68 -16.11 14.92
C VAL A 179 -5.80 -17.03 14.09
N VAL A 180 -6.28 -17.38 12.90
CA VAL A 180 -5.71 -18.43 12.04
C VAL A 180 -5.32 -17.85 10.68
N PRO A 181 -4.04 -17.83 10.31
CA PRO A 181 -3.63 -17.36 8.99
C PRO A 181 -4.05 -18.35 7.89
N PHE A 182 -4.22 -17.87 6.66
CA PHE A 182 -4.46 -18.69 5.46
C PHE A 182 -5.74 -19.55 5.50
N ALA A 183 -6.69 -19.20 6.37
CA ALA A 183 -7.97 -19.86 6.50
C ALA A 183 -9.10 -18.85 6.29
N ILE A 184 -10.20 -19.29 5.70
CA ILE A 184 -11.34 -18.43 5.32
C ILE A 184 -12.64 -18.97 5.93
N PRO A 185 -13.69 -18.13 6.07
CA PRO A 185 -14.96 -18.57 6.63
C PRO A 185 -15.51 -19.82 5.95
N GLY A 186 -15.93 -20.79 6.76
CA GLY A 186 -16.38 -22.11 6.35
C GLY A 186 -15.29 -23.19 6.30
N ASP A 187 -14.01 -22.84 6.43
CA ASP A 187 -12.95 -23.85 6.55
C ASP A 187 -13.01 -24.53 7.94
N MET A 188 -12.91 -25.86 7.98
CA MET A 188 -12.49 -26.61 9.15
C MET A 188 -10.98 -26.86 9.08
N VAL A 189 -10.22 -26.33 10.04
CA VAL A 189 -8.75 -26.34 10.00
C VAL A 189 -8.14 -26.94 11.24
N MET A 190 -7.07 -27.71 11.04
CA MET A 190 -6.17 -28.10 12.11
C MET A 190 -5.17 -26.97 12.34
N VAL A 191 -5.05 -26.53 13.58
CA VAL A 191 -4.16 -25.43 13.97
C VAL A 191 -3.34 -25.80 15.19
N LYS A 192 -2.16 -25.19 15.34
CA LYS A 192 -1.34 -25.30 16.54
C LYS A 192 -1.51 -24.06 17.40
N ALA A 193 -2.02 -24.20 18.62
CA ALA A 193 -2.15 -23.06 19.53
C ALA A 193 -0.77 -22.52 19.89
N TYR A 194 -0.42 -21.31 19.47
CA TYR A 194 0.92 -20.75 19.66
C TYR A 194 1.02 -19.80 20.84
N ARG A 195 0.03 -18.91 21.02
CA ARG A 195 0.07 -17.88 22.06
C ARG A 195 -1.33 -17.45 22.47
N HIS A 196 -1.58 -17.37 23.77
CA HIS A 196 -2.82 -16.81 24.30
C HIS A 196 -2.63 -15.33 24.61
N GLU A 197 -3.47 -14.50 24.00
CA GLU A 197 -3.65 -13.10 24.39
C GLU A 197 -4.86 -12.99 25.33
N GLU A 198 -5.22 -11.78 25.76
CA GLU A 198 -6.39 -11.60 26.64
C GLU A 198 -7.69 -12.07 25.95
N THR A 199 -7.95 -11.57 24.73
CA THR A 199 -9.21 -11.79 24.01
C THR A 199 -9.22 -13.00 23.07
N HIS A 200 -8.06 -13.51 22.66
CA HIS A 200 -7.97 -14.53 21.61
C HIS A 200 -6.70 -15.38 21.71
N THR A 201 -6.68 -16.49 20.99
CA THR A 201 -5.50 -17.35 20.83
C THR A 201 -4.94 -17.17 19.42
N VAL A 202 -3.66 -16.83 19.30
CA VAL A 202 -2.94 -16.86 18.01
C VAL A 202 -2.53 -18.29 17.74
N ALA A 203 -2.84 -18.79 16.54
CA ALA A 203 -2.55 -20.16 16.14
C ALA A 203 -1.78 -20.24 14.82
N ASP A 204 -0.95 -21.27 14.69
CA ASP A 204 -0.26 -21.58 13.44
C ASP A 204 -1.15 -22.49 12.61
N PHE A 205 -1.31 -22.16 11.34
CA PHE A 205 -2.02 -23.00 10.38
C PHE A 205 -1.23 -24.29 10.10
N ILE A 206 -1.90 -25.45 10.18
CA ILE A 206 -1.32 -26.76 9.81
C ILE A 206 -1.92 -27.24 8.49
N SER A 207 -3.23 -27.44 8.45
CA SER A 207 -3.93 -27.97 7.27
C SER A 207 -5.42 -27.65 7.31
N VAL A 208 -6.06 -27.71 6.13
CA VAL A 208 -7.51 -27.80 6.02
C VAL A 208 -7.93 -29.26 6.14
N VAL A 209 -8.94 -29.51 6.97
CA VAL A 209 -9.61 -30.80 7.13
C VAL A 209 -10.85 -30.86 6.24
N ASP A 210 -11.64 -29.80 6.21
CA ASP A 210 -12.81 -29.64 5.33
C ASP A 210 -12.84 -28.22 4.76
N PRO A 211 -12.75 -28.03 3.43
CA PRO A 211 -12.64 -26.71 2.83
C PRO A 211 -13.99 -25.99 2.73
N SER A 212 -13.97 -24.68 2.94
CA SER A 212 -15.06 -23.78 2.57
C SER A 212 -15.40 -23.92 1.08
N PRO A 213 -16.68 -23.76 0.68
CA PRO A 213 -17.06 -23.68 -0.73
C PRO A 213 -16.37 -22.55 -1.50
N LEU A 214 -15.85 -21.53 -0.81
CA LEU A 214 -15.10 -20.42 -1.40
C LEU A 214 -13.62 -20.74 -1.62
N ARG A 215 -13.13 -21.87 -1.07
CA ARG A 215 -11.73 -22.29 -1.14
C ARG A 215 -11.49 -23.21 -2.33
N ASP A 216 -10.46 -22.90 -3.11
CA ASP A 216 -9.95 -23.78 -4.15
C ASP A 216 -8.44 -23.66 -4.24
N ASP A 217 -7.76 -24.67 -3.72
CA ASP A 217 -6.29 -24.71 -3.66
C ASP A 217 -5.65 -24.89 -5.05
N SER A 218 -6.41 -25.24 -6.11
CA SER A 218 -5.88 -25.29 -7.48
C SER A 218 -5.53 -23.92 -8.06
N ARG A 219 -6.04 -22.83 -7.44
CA ARG A 219 -5.70 -21.43 -7.79
C ARG A 219 -4.35 -20.99 -7.25
N ILE A 220 -3.78 -21.72 -6.27
CA ILE A 220 -2.54 -21.36 -5.61
C ILE A 220 -1.36 -21.56 -6.57
N GLN A 221 -0.68 -20.46 -6.92
CA GLN A 221 0.50 -20.51 -7.78
C GLN A 221 1.82 -20.54 -7.02
N CYS A 222 1.81 -20.23 -5.72
CA CYS A 222 3.01 -20.18 -4.90
C CYS A 222 3.14 -21.41 -4.00
N GLN A 223 4.21 -22.19 -4.20
CA GLN A 223 4.51 -23.36 -3.36
C GLN A 223 4.78 -23.04 -1.87
N TYR A 224 4.98 -21.77 -1.52
CA TYR A 224 5.15 -21.32 -0.13
C TYR A 224 3.91 -20.66 0.45
N PHE A 225 2.78 -20.65 -0.27
CA PHE A 225 1.52 -20.26 0.30
C PHE A 225 1.22 -21.13 1.54
N ALA A 226 0.50 -20.57 2.51
CA ALA A 226 0.33 -21.13 3.85
C ALA A 226 1.58 -21.19 4.76
N LYS A 227 2.72 -20.63 4.32
CA LYS A 227 3.94 -20.50 5.14
C LYS A 227 4.52 -19.08 5.09
N CYS A 228 4.73 -18.56 3.89
CA CYS A 228 5.23 -17.22 3.65
C CYS A 228 4.20 -16.17 4.13
N SER A 229 4.67 -15.11 4.78
CA SER A 229 3.81 -14.02 5.27
C SER A 229 3.30 -13.07 4.17
N GLY A 230 3.72 -13.27 2.91
CA GLY A 230 3.51 -12.31 1.84
C GLY A 230 2.12 -12.31 1.18
N CYS A 231 1.42 -13.44 1.13
CA CYS A 231 0.10 -13.58 0.48
C CYS A 231 -0.88 -14.28 1.42
N GLN A 232 -2.14 -13.86 1.43
CA GLN A 232 -3.20 -14.39 2.29
C GLN A 232 -4.31 -15.11 1.51
N PHE A 233 -4.51 -14.76 0.23
CA PHE A 233 -5.77 -15.06 -0.48
C PHE A 233 -5.63 -15.88 -1.76
N GLN A 234 -4.50 -16.56 -2.01
CA GLN A 234 -4.29 -17.28 -3.28
C GLN A 234 -5.30 -18.41 -3.57
N MET A 235 -5.97 -18.93 -2.53
CA MET A 235 -7.01 -19.95 -2.63
C MET A 235 -8.40 -19.40 -2.98
N LEU A 236 -8.58 -18.07 -2.95
CA LEU A 236 -9.86 -17.41 -3.22
C LEU A 236 -9.98 -17.02 -4.70
N ASP A 237 -11.21 -17.08 -5.21
CA ASP A 237 -11.54 -16.41 -6.46
C ASP A 237 -11.28 -14.90 -6.35
N TYR A 238 -10.81 -14.28 -7.44
CA TYR A 238 -10.39 -12.89 -7.39
C TYR A 238 -11.56 -11.93 -7.07
N ALA A 239 -12.78 -12.23 -7.54
CA ALA A 239 -13.95 -11.42 -7.20
C ALA A 239 -14.20 -11.42 -5.67
N GLU A 240 -13.96 -12.54 -5.01
CA GLU A 240 -14.10 -12.66 -3.56
C GLU A 240 -13.00 -11.86 -2.82
N GLN A 241 -11.77 -11.81 -3.35
CA GLN A 241 -10.72 -10.94 -2.81
C GLN A 241 -11.14 -9.46 -2.85
N LEU A 242 -11.73 -9.00 -3.96
CA LEU A 242 -12.21 -7.62 -4.11
C LEU A 242 -13.37 -7.31 -3.16
N ARG A 243 -14.29 -8.28 -2.97
CA ARG A 243 -15.39 -8.18 -2.01
C ARG A 243 -14.90 -8.04 -0.58
N ILE A 244 -13.92 -8.87 -0.18
CA ILE A 244 -13.28 -8.81 1.15
C ILE A 244 -12.61 -7.45 1.35
N LYS A 245 -11.86 -6.96 0.35
CA LYS A 245 -11.20 -5.65 0.42
C LYS A 245 -12.20 -4.51 0.57
N ARG A 246 -13.34 -4.55 -0.13
CA ARG A 246 -14.43 -3.59 0.04
C ARG A 246 -14.96 -3.64 1.48
N GLN A 247 -15.18 -4.85 2.02
CA GLN A 247 -15.65 -5.01 3.39
C GLN A 247 -14.67 -4.46 4.43
N THR A 248 -13.36 -4.53 4.18
CA THR A 248 -12.35 -3.89 5.03
C THR A 248 -12.50 -2.37 5.06
N VAL A 249 -12.81 -1.73 3.92
CA VAL A 249 -13.10 -0.29 3.88
C VAL A 249 -14.40 0.03 4.65
N VAL A 250 -15.45 -0.77 4.47
CA VAL A 250 -16.72 -0.62 5.23
C VAL A 250 -16.47 -0.64 6.73
N LYS A 251 -15.77 -1.68 7.23
CA LYS A 251 -15.44 -1.82 8.65
C LYS A 251 -14.55 -0.68 9.14
N ALA A 252 -13.63 -0.19 8.31
CA ALA A 252 -12.77 0.93 8.68
C ALA A 252 -13.59 2.20 8.99
N TYR A 253 -14.54 2.56 8.12
CA TYR A 253 -15.39 3.73 8.36
C TYR A 253 -16.38 3.52 9.51
N GLN A 254 -16.91 2.31 9.69
CA GLN A 254 -17.77 2.00 10.86
C GLN A 254 -17.03 2.16 12.19
N ASN A 255 -15.77 1.72 12.25
CA ASN A 255 -15.05 1.60 13.52
C ASN A 255 -14.18 2.82 13.85
N PHE A 256 -13.65 3.53 12.85
CA PHE A 256 -12.61 4.55 13.06
C PHE A 256 -13.05 5.96 12.68
N SER A 257 -14.10 6.13 11.86
CA SER A 257 -14.49 7.47 11.42
C SER A 257 -15.12 8.32 12.53
N GLN A 258 -15.76 7.69 13.52
CA GLN A 258 -16.59 8.37 14.52
C GLN A 258 -17.66 9.26 13.87
N LEU A 259 -18.19 8.81 12.73
CA LEU A 259 -19.29 9.45 12.01
C LEU A 259 -20.57 8.63 12.18
N PRO A 260 -21.73 9.29 12.28
CA PRO A 260 -23.01 8.63 12.08
C PRO A 260 -23.07 7.94 10.71
N PRO A 261 -23.68 6.75 10.58
CA PRO A 261 -23.76 6.01 9.32
C PRO A 261 -24.33 6.82 8.15
N GLU A 262 -25.27 7.73 8.42
CA GLU A 262 -25.89 8.60 7.42
C GLU A 262 -24.95 9.62 6.77
N LEU A 263 -23.79 9.90 7.39
CA LEU A 263 -22.76 10.78 6.82
C LEU A 263 -21.72 10.02 6.00
N VAL A 264 -21.74 8.68 6.03
CA VAL A 264 -20.84 7.83 5.27
C VAL A 264 -21.60 7.30 4.05
N PRO A 265 -21.24 7.73 2.81
CA PRO A 265 -21.90 7.21 1.62
C PRO A 265 -21.61 5.72 1.46
N GLU A 266 -22.37 5.06 0.59
CA GLU A 266 -22.08 3.67 0.25
C GLU A 266 -20.64 3.54 -0.27
N ILE A 267 -19.90 2.60 0.32
CA ILE A 267 -18.56 2.25 -0.17
C ILE A 267 -18.71 1.56 -1.52
N LEU A 268 -18.13 2.12 -2.57
CA LEU A 268 -18.18 1.54 -3.91
C LEU A 268 -17.32 0.27 -4.01
N ASP A 269 -17.52 -0.48 -5.09
CA ASP A 269 -16.73 -1.68 -5.37
C ASP A 269 -15.24 -1.38 -5.50
N THR A 270 -14.42 -2.32 -4.97
CA THR A 270 -12.97 -2.27 -5.09
C THR A 270 -12.57 -2.42 -6.56
N ILE A 271 -11.77 -1.49 -7.08
CA ILE A 271 -11.18 -1.64 -8.42
C ILE A 271 -10.04 -2.64 -8.35
N GLY A 272 -10.13 -3.70 -9.15
CA GLY A 272 -9.08 -4.71 -9.26
C GLY A 272 -7.86 -4.23 -10.05
N SER A 273 -6.69 -4.74 -9.67
CA SER A 273 -5.48 -4.70 -10.50
C SER A 273 -5.71 -5.43 -11.84
N PRO A 274 -5.20 -4.89 -12.97
CA PRO A 274 -5.20 -5.61 -14.25
C PRO A 274 -4.41 -6.92 -14.20
N LEU A 275 -3.37 -7.01 -13.37
CA LEU A 275 -2.59 -8.22 -13.14
C LEU A 275 -2.72 -8.71 -11.70
N GLN A 276 -3.07 -9.98 -11.52
CA GLN A 276 -3.17 -10.63 -10.21
C GLN A 276 -1.86 -11.32 -9.76
N TYR A 277 -0.99 -11.60 -10.72
CA TYR A 277 0.36 -12.17 -10.56
C TYR A 277 1.30 -11.41 -11.49
N ASN A 278 2.61 -11.56 -11.33
CA ASN A 278 3.62 -10.84 -12.14
C ASN A 278 3.50 -9.31 -12.10
N TYR A 279 2.92 -8.73 -11.05
CA TYR A 279 2.69 -7.29 -10.95
C TYR A 279 3.77 -6.56 -10.13
N ARG A 280 4.44 -7.29 -9.22
CA ARG A 280 5.27 -6.68 -8.18
C ARG A 280 6.66 -6.33 -8.68
N THR A 281 6.92 -5.04 -8.86
CA THR A 281 8.16 -4.48 -9.43
C THR A 281 9.31 -4.37 -8.42
N LYS A 282 9.06 -4.62 -7.13
CA LYS A 282 10.10 -4.62 -6.09
C LYS A 282 9.93 -5.77 -5.11
N LEU A 283 11.01 -6.53 -4.92
CA LEU A 283 11.18 -7.47 -3.81
C LEU A 283 12.41 -7.11 -2.99
N THR A 284 12.38 -7.48 -1.72
CA THR A 284 13.49 -7.28 -0.79
C THR A 284 13.73 -8.55 0.04
N PRO A 285 14.08 -9.69 -0.60
CA PRO A 285 14.43 -10.90 0.14
C PRO A 285 15.62 -10.65 1.04
N HIS A 286 15.70 -11.35 2.15
CA HIS A 286 16.77 -11.22 3.13
C HIS A 286 17.32 -12.58 3.51
N PHE A 287 18.49 -12.56 4.15
CA PHE A 287 19.12 -13.73 4.75
C PHE A 287 19.67 -13.40 6.13
N ASP A 288 19.68 -14.41 7.01
CA ASP A 288 20.22 -14.28 8.36
C ASP A 288 21.74 -14.34 8.35
N GLY A 289 22.38 -13.53 9.19
CA GLY A 289 23.83 -13.57 9.41
C GLY A 289 24.23 -14.66 10.42
N PRO A 290 25.53 -14.91 10.57
CA PRO A 290 26.01 -15.80 11.61
C PRO A 290 25.65 -15.22 13.00
N ARG A 291 25.41 -16.10 13.99
CA ARG A 291 25.17 -15.70 15.38
C ARG A 291 26.43 -15.05 15.97
N ASN A 292 26.55 -13.74 15.77
CA ASN A 292 27.62 -12.93 16.33
C ASN A 292 27.23 -12.40 17.70
N ASN A 293 28.07 -12.67 18.71
CA ASN A 293 27.99 -12.03 20.02
C ASN A 293 29.16 -11.04 20.12
N PRO A 294 28.91 -9.71 20.09
CA PRO A 294 29.96 -8.69 20.12
C PRO A 294 30.90 -8.79 21.33
N ARG A 295 30.50 -9.50 22.39
CA ARG A 295 31.26 -9.67 23.63
C ARG A 295 32.09 -10.96 23.68
N ARG A 296 32.02 -11.84 22.67
CA ARG A 296 32.58 -13.21 22.73
C ARG A 296 33.63 -13.54 21.66
N GLY A 297 34.27 -12.55 21.04
CA GLY A 297 35.44 -12.79 20.18
C GLY A 297 35.31 -12.24 18.75
N PRO A 298 36.11 -12.77 17.81
CA PRO A 298 36.23 -12.21 16.47
C PRO A 298 34.95 -12.35 15.64
N LYS A 299 34.80 -11.46 14.65
CA LYS A 299 33.64 -11.43 13.76
C LYS A 299 33.59 -12.73 12.95
N LYS A 300 32.47 -13.46 13.04
CA LYS A 300 32.25 -14.67 12.23
C LYS A 300 31.65 -14.31 10.89
N PHE A 301 32.01 -15.07 9.87
CA PHE A 301 31.46 -15.04 8.53
C PHE A 301 30.59 -16.27 8.31
N LEU A 302 29.76 -16.26 7.27
CA LEU A 302 28.93 -17.41 6.92
C LEU A 302 29.81 -18.58 6.42
N GLU A 303 29.58 -19.76 6.97
CA GLU A 303 30.29 -21.00 6.61
C GLU A 303 29.64 -21.73 5.43
N SER A 304 28.37 -21.42 5.13
CA SER A 304 27.62 -21.95 3.98
C SER A 304 26.62 -20.90 3.46
N CYS A 305 26.12 -21.11 2.23
CA CYS A 305 25.10 -20.26 1.66
C CYS A 305 23.82 -20.30 2.53
N PRO A 306 23.35 -19.15 3.06
CA PRO A 306 22.18 -19.12 3.91
C PRO A 306 20.90 -19.23 3.07
N PRO A 307 19.76 -19.61 3.68
CA PRO A 307 18.44 -19.36 3.09
C PRO A 307 18.28 -17.90 2.68
N VAL A 308 17.82 -17.66 1.46
CA VAL A 308 17.50 -16.33 0.93
C VAL A 308 16.00 -16.29 0.62
N GLY A 309 15.29 -15.40 1.28
CA GLY A 309 13.84 -15.31 1.09
C GLY A 309 13.16 -14.38 2.07
N PHE A 310 12.04 -14.82 2.63
CA PHE A 310 11.20 -14.01 3.52
C PHE A 310 10.95 -14.73 4.85
N THR A 311 10.49 -13.97 5.83
CA THR A 311 10.14 -14.51 7.13
C THR A 311 8.75 -15.19 7.07
N PRO A 312 8.61 -16.44 7.54
CA PRO A 312 7.30 -17.09 7.67
C PRO A 312 6.35 -16.31 8.58
N LYS A 313 5.03 -16.52 8.45
CA LYS A 313 4.02 -15.82 9.28
C LYS A 313 4.26 -16.02 10.80
N SER A 314 4.62 -17.24 11.20
CA SER A 314 4.71 -17.63 12.62
C SER A 314 6.14 -17.83 13.16
N ALA A 315 7.16 -17.67 12.32
CA ALA A 315 8.55 -17.89 12.70
C ALA A 315 9.39 -16.63 12.49
N ARG A 316 10.55 -16.55 13.15
CA ARG A 316 11.47 -15.39 13.02
C ARG A 316 12.69 -15.65 12.14
N LYS A 317 12.89 -16.88 11.68
CA LYS A 317 14.02 -17.27 10.84
C LYS A 317 13.63 -17.16 9.38
N VAL A 318 14.56 -16.75 8.52
CA VAL A 318 14.35 -16.70 7.08
C VAL A 318 14.03 -18.08 6.53
N MET A 319 12.99 -18.15 5.70
CA MET A 319 12.67 -19.30 4.86
C MET A 319 13.27 -19.10 3.47
N ASP A 320 13.86 -20.16 2.93
CA ASP A 320 14.41 -20.14 1.59
C ASP A 320 13.29 -20.06 0.56
N ILE A 321 13.37 -19.09 -0.35
CA ILE A 321 12.38 -18.85 -1.40
C ILE A 321 13.14 -18.66 -2.72
N GLU A 322 13.04 -19.64 -3.62
CA GLU A 322 13.63 -19.54 -4.97
C GLU A 322 12.79 -18.72 -5.94
N ASP A 323 11.49 -18.58 -5.70
CA ASP A 323 10.59 -17.92 -6.63
C ASP A 323 9.38 -17.24 -5.95
N CYS A 324 8.90 -16.16 -6.56
CA CYS A 324 7.76 -15.39 -6.09
C CYS A 324 6.83 -15.05 -7.26
N PRO A 325 5.73 -15.79 -7.48
CA PRO A 325 4.86 -15.63 -8.65
C PRO A 325 4.18 -14.27 -8.78
N ILE A 326 4.05 -13.51 -7.68
CA ILE A 326 3.50 -12.15 -7.73
C ILE A 326 4.51 -11.13 -8.27
N ALA A 327 5.81 -11.43 -8.31
CA ALA A 327 6.84 -10.54 -8.83
C ALA A 327 6.96 -10.62 -10.35
N THR A 328 7.34 -9.51 -10.97
CA THR A 328 7.50 -9.45 -12.42
C THR A 328 8.57 -10.44 -12.90
N PRO A 329 8.54 -10.89 -14.18
CA PRO A 329 9.56 -11.79 -14.71
C PRO A 329 10.98 -11.24 -14.57
N ALA A 330 11.17 -9.92 -14.69
CA ALA A 330 12.47 -9.28 -14.51
C ALA A 330 12.96 -9.44 -13.05
N VAL A 331 12.09 -9.19 -12.07
CA VAL A 331 12.41 -9.36 -10.64
C VAL A 331 12.65 -10.83 -10.28
N ARG A 332 11.86 -11.77 -10.81
CA ARG A 332 12.05 -13.22 -10.61
C ARG A 332 13.39 -13.70 -11.18
N LYS A 333 13.78 -13.19 -12.35
CA LYS A 333 15.12 -13.41 -12.90
C LYS A 333 16.21 -12.84 -12.00
N GLY A 334 16.03 -11.60 -11.53
CA GLY A 334 16.95 -10.97 -10.57
C GLY A 334 17.12 -11.79 -9.29
N LEU A 335 16.04 -12.35 -8.74
CA LEU A 335 16.11 -13.27 -7.59
C LEU A 335 16.96 -14.50 -7.91
N THR A 336 16.75 -15.11 -9.08
CA THR A 336 17.53 -16.27 -9.53
C THR A 336 19.01 -15.94 -9.63
N ASP A 337 19.36 -14.79 -10.20
CA ASP A 337 20.75 -14.37 -10.39
C ASP A 337 21.42 -14.00 -9.05
N GLU A 338 20.71 -13.32 -8.16
CA GLU A 338 21.21 -13.01 -6.81
C GLU A 338 21.40 -14.26 -5.95
N ARG A 339 20.53 -15.27 -6.10
CA ARG A 339 20.72 -16.57 -5.44
C ARG A 339 21.99 -17.27 -5.96
N LYS A 340 22.24 -17.27 -7.27
CA LYS A 340 23.49 -17.80 -7.85
C LYS A 340 24.72 -17.06 -7.31
N ARG A 341 24.66 -15.72 -7.23
CA ARG A 341 25.73 -14.90 -6.63
C ARG A 341 25.97 -15.29 -5.16
N MET A 342 24.90 -15.45 -4.39
CA MET A 342 25.01 -15.83 -2.97
C MET A 342 25.65 -17.22 -2.77
N GLN A 343 25.51 -18.15 -3.71
CA GLN A 343 26.20 -19.45 -3.62
C GLN A 343 27.73 -19.34 -3.62
N THR A 344 28.30 -18.29 -4.21
CA THR A 344 29.76 -18.09 -4.27
C THR A 344 30.24 -17.00 -3.32
N GLU A 345 29.38 -16.05 -2.95
CA GLU A 345 29.77 -14.87 -2.18
C GLU A 345 29.36 -14.89 -0.70
N TYR A 346 28.64 -15.91 -0.22
CA TYR A 346 28.15 -15.97 1.16
C TYR A 346 29.24 -15.71 2.21
N SER A 347 30.46 -16.21 1.97
CA SER A 347 31.60 -16.11 2.89
C SER A 347 32.09 -14.67 3.11
N LYS A 348 31.67 -13.71 2.26
CA LYS A 348 31.93 -12.27 2.43
C LYS A 348 31.07 -11.66 3.53
N TYR A 349 29.97 -12.29 3.91
CA TYR A 349 28.99 -11.72 4.83
C TYR A 349 29.23 -12.20 6.27
N SER A 350 29.20 -11.23 7.16
CA SER A 350 29.32 -11.42 8.62
C SER A 350 28.13 -10.87 9.38
N ASN A 351 27.13 -10.34 8.65
CA ASN A 351 25.83 -9.92 9.15
C ASN A 351 24.77 -10.40 8.14
N GLY A 352 23.53 -10.51 8.59
CA GLY A 352 22.41 -10.68 7.67
C GLY A 352 22.23 -9.42 6.82
N ALA A 353 21.64 -9.58 5.64
CA ALA A 353 21.38 -8.47 4.75
C ALA A 353 20.06 -8.65 4.01
N THR A 354 19.56 -7.54 3.48
CA THR A 354 18.43 -7.49 2.55
C THR A 354 18.98 -7.23 1.15
N ILE A 355 18.58 -8.05 0.20
CA ILE A 355 18.91 -7.93 -1.22
C ILE A 355 17.79 -7.13 -1.87
N LEU A 356 18.12 -6.05 -2.57
CA LEU A 356 17.16 -5.30 -3.37
C LEU A 356 16.98 -6.00 -4.72
N LEU A 357 15.73 -6.15 -5.15
CA LEU A 357 15.38 -6.51 -6.52
C LEU A 357 14.34 -5.50 -6.99
N ARG A 358 14.68 -4.66 -7.97
CA ARG A 358 13.79 -3.62 -8.50
C ARG A 358 13.75 -3.68 -10.02
N GLU A 359 12.57 -3.76 -10.60
CA GLU A 359 12.40 -3.63 -12.05
C GLU A 359 12.79 -2.22 -12.51
N SER A 360 13.43 -2.15 -13.67
CA SER A 360 13.66 -0.92 -14.42
C SER A 360 13.30 -1.14 -15.87
N THR A 361 12.64 -0.18 -16.49
CA THR A 361 12.11 -0.28 -17.85
C THR A 361 12.79 0.71 -18.78
N VAL A 362 13.24 0.22 -19.94
CA VAL A 362 13.61 1.07 -21.09
C VAL A 362 12.54 0.91 -22.16
N ARG A 363 11.90 2.01 -22.54
CA ARG A 363 10.82 2.04 -23.53
C ARG A 363 11.30 2.65 -24.83
N VAL A 364 10.94 2.04 -25.95
CA VAL A 364 11.15 2.58 -27.30
C VAL A 364 9.86 2.44 -28.13
N PRO A 365 9.65 3.27 -29.17
CA PRO A 365 8.56 3.07 -30.11
C PRO A 365 8.63 1.68 -30.75
N THR A 366 7.48 1.03 -30.96
CA THR A 366 7.43 -0.30 -31.56
C THR A 366 8.05 -0.29 -32.96
N GLY A 367 8.92 -1.28 -33.23
CA GLY A 367 9.71 -1.36 -34.47
C GLY A 367 11.05 -0.63 -34.42
N SER A 368 11.35 0.10 -33.35
CA SER A 368 12.69 0.70 -33.17
C SER A 368 13.76 -0.37 -32.91
N PRO A 369 15.02 -0.15 -33.32
CA PRO A 369 16.14 -1.00 -32.94
C PRO A 369 16.27 -1.13 -31.42
N VAL A 370 16.73 -2.29 -30.95
CA VAL A 370 17.04 -2.50 -29.52
C VAL A 370 18.13 -1.49 -29.11
N PRO A 371 17.91 -0.68 -28.05
CA PRO A 371 18.93 0.26 -27.58
C PRO A 371 20.22 -0.44 -27.17
N SER A 372 21.36 0.24 -27.33
CA SER A 372 22.64 -0.24 -26.84
C SER A 372 22.64 -0.36 -25.30
N GLY A 373 23.29 -1.39 -24.77
CA GLY A 373 23.39 -1.63 -23.33
C GLY A 373 22.20 -2.38 -22.70
N ILE A 374 21.16 -2.70 -23.48
CA ILE A 374 20.12 -3.64 -23.03
C ILE A 374 20.69 -5.06 -23.03
N PRO A 375 20.68 -5.78 -21.89
CA PRO A 375 21.09 -7.17 -21.84
C PRO A 375 20.26 -8.04 -22.80
N SER A 376 20.88 -9.02 -23.44
CA SER A 376 20.20 -9.94 -24.38
C SER A 376 19.12 -10.79 -23.70
N ASP A 377 19.18 -10.91 -22.37
CA ASP A 377 18.24 -11.65 -21.53
C ASP A 377 17.25 -10.74 -20.79
N ALA A 378 17.11 -9.47 -21.22
CA ALA A 378 16.06 -8.58 -20.74
C ALA A 378 14.66 -9.09 -21.11
N ILE A 379 13.67 -8.80 -20.27
CA ILE A 379 12.29 -9.20 -20.52
C ILE A 379 11.65 -8.18 -21.47
N THR A 380 11.21 -8.64 -22.63
CA THR A 380 10.61 -7.77 -23.66
C THR A 380 9.08 -7.86 -23.61
N VAL A 381 8.42 -6.71 -23.51
CA VAL A 381 6.96 -6.58 -23.57
C VAL A 381 6.60 -5.55 -24.64
N SER A 382 5.89 -5.96 -25.69
CA SER A 382 5.52 -5.08 -26.81
C SER A 382 4.03 -4.79 -26.84
N THR A 383 3.70 -3.54 -27.11
CA THR A 383 2.36 -3.04 -27.43
C THR A 383 2.36 -2.52 -28.87
N PRO A 384 1.20 -2.12 -29.44
CA PRO A 384 1.18 -1.46 -30.74
C PRO A 384 2.02 -0.18 -30.81
N GLU A 385 2.18 0.53 -29.69
CA GLU A 385 2.81 1.86 -29.64
C GLU A 385 4.28 1.80 -29.21
N TYR A 386 4.62 0.94 -28.25
CA TYR A 386 5.96 0.83 -27.71
C TYR A 386 6.38 -0.60 -27.34
N THR A 387 7.69 -0.82 -27.29
CA THR A 387 8.34 -2.00 -26.74
C THR A 387 9.10 -1.61 -25.48
N ASP A 388 8.81 -2.32 -24.39
CA ASP A 388 9.48 -2.21 -23.09
C ASP A 388 10.51 -3.33 -22.93
N TYR A 389 11.74 -2.95 -22.58
CA TYR A 389 12.79 -3.86 -22.13
C TYR A 389 12.96 -3.71 -20.62
N LYS A 390 12.69 -4.78 -19.88
CA LYS A 390 12.63 -4.79 -18.42
C LYS A 390 13.79 -5.59 -17.84
N THR A 391 14.51 -4.98 -16.91
CA THR A 391 15.66 -5.55 -16.21
C THR A 391 15.50 -5.44 -14.70
N CYS A 392 16.33 -6.16 -13.93
CA CYS A 392 16.34 -6.07 -12.48
C CYS A 392 17.61 -5.37 -11.97
N ILE A 393 17.42 -4.30 -11.21
CA ILE A 393 18.45 -3.56 -10.50
C ILE A 393 18.58 -4.12 -9.08
N THR A 394 19.83 -4.35 -8.65
CA THR A 394 20.18 -4.83 -7.31
C THR A 394 20.96 -3.82 -6.48
N ASP A 395 21.57 -2.81 -7.12
CA ASP A 395 22.17 -1.67 -6.43
C ASP A 395 21.09 -0.72 -5.91
N ASN A 396 21.12 -0.44 -4.61
CA ASN A 396 20.17 0.45 -3.95
C ASN A 396 20.25 1.89 -4.43
N ASN A 397 21.42 2.32 -4.90
CA ASN A 397 21.68 3.70 -5.32
C ASN A 397 21.53 3.91 -6.83
N ALA A 398 21.41 2.84 -7.61
CA ALA A 398 21.15 2.93 -9.03
C ALA A 398 19.77 3.55 -9.29
N THR A 399 19.60 4.16 -10.47
CA THR A 399 18.32 4.77 -10.85
C THR A 399 17.44 3.74 -11.55
N SER A 400 16.27 3.46 -10.99
CA SER A 400 15.20 2.69 -11.65
C SER A 400 14.32 3.63 -12.48
N VAL A 401 13.84 3.12 -13.61
CA VAL A 401 12.97 3.81 -14.55
C VAL A 401 11.61 3.11 -14.64
N GLU A 402 10.54 3.87 -14.53
CA GLU A 402 9.15 3.41 -14.60
C GLU A 402 8.35 4.30 -15.54
N TYR A 403 7.37 3.72 -16.21
CA TYR A 403 6.42 4.44 -17.04
C TYR A 403 5.00 4.28 -16.49
N ILE A 404 4.24 5.36 -16.51
CA ILE A 404 2.79 5.38 -16.24
C ILE A 404 2.15 6.06 -17.43
N ASP A 405 1.48 5.28 -18.27
CA ASP A 405 1.06 5.74 -19.60
C ASP A 405 2.27 6.32 -20.38
N SER A 406 2.21 7.59 -20.76
CA SER A 406 3.31 8.33 -21.39
C SER A 406 4.27 9.00 -20.40
N PHE A 407 3.93 9.04 -19.11
CA PHE A 407 4.75 9.72 -18.11
C PHE A 407 5.95 8.86 -17.69
N LEU A 408 7.12 9.49 -17.65
CA LEU A 408 8.40 8.89 -17.28
C LEU A 408 8.78 9.25 -15.85
N PHE A 409 9.02 8.25 -15.01
CA PHE A 409 9.49 8.42 -13.64
C PHE A 409 10.84 7.75 -13.45
N THR A 410 11.75 8.46 -12.77
CA THR A 410 13.02 7.94 -12.31
C THR A 410 13.11 8.10 -10.80
N ASN A 411 13.69 7.11 -10.13
CA ASN A 411 13.87 7.10 -8.67
C ASN A 411 15.12 6.28 -8.31
N PRO A 412 15.77 6.51 -7.15
CA PRO A 412 16.73 5.56 -6.62
C PRO A 412 16.04 4.21 -6.41
N ALA A 413 16.65 3.10 -6.85
CA ALA A 413 16.03 1.78 -6.83
C ALA A 413 15.66 1.33 -5.39
N GLY A 414 16.45 1.76 -4.40
CA GLY A 414 16.17 1.51 -2.98
C GLY A 414 15.01 2.33 -2.41
N SER A 415 14.66 3.46 -3.03
CA SER A 415 13.62 4.37 -2.56
C SER A 415 12.19 3.83 -2.77
N PHE A 416 11.20 4.57 -2.29
CA PHE A 416 9.79 4.22 -2.48
C PHE A 416 9.31 4.69 -3.86
N PHE A 417 8.65 3.78 -4.56
CA PHE A 417 7.74 4.06 -5.67
C PHE A 417 6.73 2.91 -5.70
N GLN A 418 5.56 3.15 -6.28
CA GLN A 418 4.49 2.15 -6.31
C GLN A 418 5.00 0.81 -6.88
N ASN A 419 4.65 -0.28 -6.19
CA ASN A 419 5.21 -1.60 -6.48
C ASN A 419 4.35 -2.42 -7.45
N ASN A 420 3.18 -1.93 -7.83
CA ASN A 420 2.31 -2.53 -8.83
C ASN A 420 2.15 -1.51 -9.95
N ASN A 421 2.95 -1.64 -11.02
CA ASN A 421 2.85 -0.72 -12.15
C ASN A 421 1.51 -0.91 -12.90
N SER A 422 1.01 -2.15 -13.01
CA SER A 422 -0.17 -2.47 -13.82
C SER A 422 -1.45 -1.72 -13.40
N ILE A 423 -1.62 -1.40 -12.12
CA ILE A 423 -2.80 -0.66 -11.63
C ILE A 423 -2.64 0.87 -11.72
N LEU A 424 -1.45 1.41 -11.98
CA LEU A 424 -1.22 2.86 -11.92
C LEU A 424 -1.97 3.64 -13.01
N SER A 425 -2.09 3.07 -14.21
CA SER A 425 -2.87 3.68 -15.29
C SER A 425 -4.36 3.84 -14.90
N PRO A 426 -5.11 2.75 -14.59
CA PRO A 426 -6.51 2.90 -14.17
C PRO A 426 -6.68 3.69 -12.87
N PHE A 427 -5.71 3.63 -11.95
CA PHE A 427 -5.75 4.41 -10.71
C PHE A 427 -5.60 5.92 -10.95
N THR A 428 -4.56 6.34 -11.69
CA THR A 428 -4.35 7.77 -12.00
C THR A 428 -5.43 8.32 -12.92
N GLN A 429 -6.01 7.49 -13.79
CA GLN A 429 -7.22 7.83 -14.55
C GLN A 429 -8.40 8.08 -13.62
N TYR A 430 -8.67 7.19 -12.65
CA TYR A 430 -9.76 7.40 -11.70
C TYR A 430 -9.59 8.70 -10.91
N ILE A 431 -8.37 8.99 -10.44
CA ILE A 431 -8.07 10.27 -9.78
C ILE A 431 -8.37 11.44 -10.73
N ARG A 432 -7.92 11.38 -11.99
CA ARG A 432 -8.18 12.42 -13.00
C ARG A 432 -9.68 12.70 -13.18
N GLU A 433 -10.49 11.66 -13.17
CA GLU A 433 -11.95 11.74 -13.35
C GLU A 433 -12.68 12.32 -12.12
N HIS A 434 -12.09 12.22 -10.91
CA HIS A 434 -12.75 12.57 -9.65
C HIS A 434 -12.07 13.71 -8.87
N ILE A 435 -10.90 14.18 -9.30
CA ILE A 435 -10.15 15.24 -8.61
C ILE A 435 -10.77 16.62 -8.79
N LEU A 436 -11.54 16.84 -9.86
CA LEU A 436 -12.33 18.05 -10.07
C LEU A 436 -13.78 17.81 -9.60
N PRO A 437 -14.47 18.85 -9.10
CA PRO A 437 -15.87 18.73 -8.73
C PRO A 437 -16.74 18.47 -9.95
N ARG A 438 -17.79 17.64 -9.78
CA ARG A 438 -18.76 17.32 -10.83
C ARG A 438 -19.50 18.57 -11.33
N THR A 439 -19.74 19.51 -10.42
CA THR A 439 -20.32 20.82 -10.70
C THR A 439 -19.22 21.87 -10.78
N ASN A 440 -19.22 22.68 -11.83
CA ASN A 440 -18.25 23.75 -12.07
C ASN A 440 -16.77 23.30 -11.99
N PRO A 441 -16.33 22.26 -12.73
CA PRO A 441 -14.95 21.76 -12.66
C PRO A 441 -13.89 22.83 -12.96
N GLY A 442 -14.21 23.81 -13.81
CA GLY A 442 -13.33 24.94 -14.13
C GLY A 442 -13.11 25.94 -13.00
N SER A 443 -13.80 25.80 -11.85
CA SER A 443 -13.52 26.62 -10.67
C SER A 443 -12.20 26.24 -10.01
N ILE A 444 -11.73 25.01 -10.18
CA ILE A 444 -10.45 24.57 -9.59
C ILE A 444 -9.34 24.92 -10.57
N ARG A 445 -8.39 25.73 -10.09
CA ARG A 445 -7.22 26.17 -10.85
C ARG A 445 -5.93 25.53 -10.36
N TYR A 446 -5.88 25.15 -9.08
CA TYR A 446 -4.64 24.76 -8.40
C TYR A 446 -4.75 23.36 -7.78
N LEU A 447 -3.64 22.61 -7.85
CA LEU A 447 -3.45 21.35 -7.13
C LEU A 447 -2.34 21.50 -6.09
N ILE A 448 -2.62 21.13 -4.85
CA ILE A 448 -1.61 20.89 -3.81
C ILE A 448 -1.57 19.38 -3.54
N ASP A 449 -0.42 18.75 -3.80
CA ASP A 449 -0.15 17.33 -3.56
C ASP A 449 0.72 17.22 -2.29
N ALA A 450 0.08 16.90 -1.16
CA ALA A 450 0.78 16.72 0.11
C ALA A 450 1.23 15.26 0.25
N TYR A 451 2.48 15.07 0.70
CA TYR A 451 3.18 13.78 0.70
C TYR A 451 3.48 13.29 -0.73
N SER A 452 3.81 14.23 -1.61
CA SER A 452 3.95 14.01 -3.06
C SER A 452 5.02 12.99 -3.46
N GLY A 453 5.96 12.65 -2.56
CA GLY A 453 7.07 11.75 -2.85
C GLY A 453 7.86 12.20 -4.09
N SER A 454 7.88 11.36 -5.12
CA SER A 454 8.54 11.63 -6.40
C SER A 454 7.64 12.31 -7.43
N GLY A 455 6.49 12.84 -7.01
CA GLY A 455 5.56 13.65 -7.80
C GLY A 455 4.53 12.86 -8.62
N LEU A 456 4.06 11.70 -8.14
CA LEU A 456 3.11 10.86 -8.88
C LEU A 456 1.85 11.64 -9.30
N PHE A 457 1.11 12.19 -8.34
CA PHE A 457 -0.14 12.91 -8.64
C PHE A 457 0.15 14.29 -9.22
N THR A 458 1.11 15.02 -8.64
CA THR A 458 1.52 16.34 -9.17
C THR A 458 1.78 16.28 -10.68
N ILE A 459 2.56 15.30 -11.17
CA ILE A 459 2.91 15.17 -12.59
C ILE A 459 1.73 14.63 -13.42
N THR A 460 1.13 13.51 -13.00
CA THR A 460 0.10 12.83 -13.82
C THR A 460 -1.21 13.59 -13.93
N GLN A 461 -1.46 14.54 -13.02
CA GLN A 461 -2.68 15.36 -12.99
C GLN A 461 -2.44 16.81 -13.40
N SER A 462 -1.19 17.23 -13.58
CA SER A 462 -0.78 18.61 -13.90
C SER A 462 -1.60 19.31 -14.99
N ALA A 463 -1.93 18.59 -16.07
CA ALA A 463 -2.67 19.13 -17.21
C ALA A 463 -4.07 19.65 -16.87
N LEU A 464 -4.64 19.26 -15.73
CA LEU A 464 -5.97 19.71 -15.28
C LEU A 464 -5.94 21.10 -14.61
N PHE A 465 -4.78 21.58 -14.19
CA PHE A 465 -4.67 22.72 -13.28
C PHE A 465 -3.97 23.90 -13.97
N PRO A 466 -4.73 24.81 -14.62
CA PRO A 466 -4.14 25.94 -15.35
C PRO A 466 -3.44 26.96 -14.45
N GLY A 467 -3.69 26.94 -13.15
CA GLY A 467 -2.97 27.72 -12.14
C GLY A 467 -1.68 27.04 -11.65
N GLY A 468 -1.40 25.82 -12.08
CA GLY A 468 -0.24 25.04 -11.68
C GLY A 468 -0.50 24.08 -10.52
N SER A 469 0.42 23.13 -10.37
CA SER A 469 0.41 22.09 -9.34
C SER A 469 1.65 22.20 -8.47
N ILE A 470 1.51 21.98 -7.16
CA ILE A 470 2.60 21.99 -6.20
C ILE A 470 2.65 20.67 -5.42
N GLY A 471 3.77 19.96 -5.53
CA GLY A 471 4.06 18.77 -4.73
C GLY A 471 4.94 19.09 -3.53
N ILE A 472 4.55 18.64 -2.36
CA ILE A 472 5.29 18.89 -1.11
C ILE A 472 5.54 17.58 -0.38
N ASP A 473 6.77 17.40 0.08
CA ASP A 473 7.19 16.23 0.85
C ASP A 473 8.33 16.62 1.79
N ILE A 474 8.46 15.94 2.93
CA ILE A 474 9.58 16.17 3.87
C ILE A 474 10.88 15.55 3.36
N ALA A 475 10.80 14.55 2.48
CA ALA A 475 11.96 13.84 1.95
C ALA A 475 12.60 14.62 0.79
N GLU A 476 13.62 15.42 1.10
CA GLU A 476 14.39 16.21 0.11
C GLU A 476 14.91 15.36 -1.07
N GLY A 477 15.34 14.12 -0.80
CA GLY A 477 15.76 13.17 -1.84
C GLY A 477 14.63 12.86 -2.82
N SER A 478 13.41 12.63 -2.34
CA SER A 478 12.23 12.39 -3.19
C SER A 478 11.89 13.62 -4.03
N ILE A 479 11.93 14.81 -3.42
CA ILE A 479 11.67 16.09 -4.11
C ILE A 479 12.69 16.38 -5.20
N THR A 480 13.96 16.03 -5.00
CA THR A 480 14.99 16.14 -6.03
C THR A 480 14.63 15.32 -7.27
N TYR A 481 14.15 14.09 -7.06
CA TYR A 481 13.66 13.25 -8.16
C TYR A 481 12.31 13.73 -8.71
N ALA A 482 11.43 14.30 -7.90
CA ALA A 482 10.18 14.90 -8.39
C ALA A 482 10.44 16.05 -9.38
N ARG A 483 11.37 16.96 -9.06
CA ARG A 483 11.81 18.03 -9.98
C ARG A 483 12.44 17.46 -11.26
N LYS A 484 13.25 16.41 -11.14
CA LYS A 484 13.83 15.71 -12.30
C LYS A 484 12.73 15.08 -13.16
N ASN A 485 11.75 14.42 -12.54
CA ASN A 485 10.65 13.76 -13.24
C ASN A 485 9.76 14.78 -13.95
N ALA A 486 9.46 15.94 -13.35
CA ALA A 486 8.73 17.00 -14.06
C ALA A 486 9.48 17.46 -15.33
N LYS A 487 10.80 17.68 -15.23
CA LYS A 487 11.64 18.02 -16.40
C LYS A 487 11.63 16.92 -17.46
N LEU A 488 11.71 15.65 -17.06
CA LEU A 488 11.65 14.50 -17.98
C LEU A 488 10.29 14.40 -18.71
N ASN A 489 9.24 14.98 -18.13
CA ASN A 489 7.91 15.04 -18.71
C ASN A 489 7.60 16.39 -19.36
N ASN A 490 8.61 17.24 -19.59
CA ASN A 490 8.47 18.57 -20.20
C ASN A 490 7.50 19.50 -19.44
N LEU A 491 7.45 19.39 -18.12
CA LEU A 491 6.65 20.26 -17.25
C LEU A 491 7.58 21.31 -16.62
N ASP A 492 7.31 22.58 -16.88
CA ASP A 492 8.03 23.70 -16.27
C ASP A 492 7.47 24.04 -14.88
N GLU A 493 8.11 25.00 -14.19
CA GLU A 493 7.71 25.38 -12.82
C GLU A 493 6.37 26.12 -12.74
N SER A 494 5.85 26.63 -13.87
CA SER A 494 4.50 27.21 -13.90
C SER A 494 3.43 26.12 -13.87
N GLN A 495 3.74 24.93 -14.38
CA GLN A 495 2.85 23.77 -14.36
C GLN A 495 3.06 22.89 -13.12
N CYS A 496 4.32 22.62 -12.75
CA CYS A 496 4.68 21.71 -11.65
C CYS A 496 5.84 22.26 -10.82
N LYS A 497 5.55 22.59 -9.56
CA LYS A 497 6.54 23.01 -8.56
C LYS A 497 6.69 21.95 -7.47
N PHE A 498 7.88 21.80 -6.91
CA PHE A 498 8.13 20.88 -5.80
C PHE A 498 8.91 21.53 -4.66
N ILE A 499 8.45 21.32 -3.42
CA ILE A 499 9.06 21.88 -2.21
C ILE A 499 9.35 20.76 -1.22
N ALA A 500 10.57 20.79 -0.66
CA ALA A 500 10.93 19.96 0.48
C ALA A 500 10.59 20.73 1.76
N ALA A 501 9.51 20.36 2.44
CA ALA A 501 9.00 21.09 3.60
C ALA A 501 8.22 20.17 4.54
N ASP A 502 8.09 20.59 5.80
CA ASP A 502 7.18 19.93 6.72
C ASP A 502 5.72 20.35 6.46
N ALA A 503 4.79 19.59 7.06
CA ALA A 503 3.36 19.86 7.00
C ALA A 503 2.98 21.30 7.44
N PRO A 504 3.52 21.83 8.55
CA PRO A 504 3.38 23.24 8.95
C PRO A 504 3.81 24.30 7.93
N GLU A 505 4.86 24.04 7.17
CA GLU A 505 5.35 24.94 6.14
C GLU A 505 4.53 24.85 4.85
N LEU A 506 3.82 23.75 4.61
CA LEU A 506 2.89 23.56 3.49
C LEU A 506 1.95 24.77 3.36
N PHE A 507 1.21 25.08 4.42
CA PHE A 507 0.18 26.11 4.37
C PHE A 507 0.72 27.54 4.49
N LYS A 508 1.94 27.72 5.00
CA LYS A 508 2.65 29.01 4.88
C LYS A 508 2.97 29.30 3.42
N SER A 509 3.49 28.31 2.70
CA SER A 509 3.75 28.42 1.26
C SER A 509 2.46 28.46 0.43
N ALA A 510 1.34 27.95 0.97
CA ALA A 510 0.04 27.96 0.33
C ALA A 510 -0.68 29.32 0.38
N SER A 511 -0.16 30.32 1.11
CA SER A 511 -0.78 31.65 1.24
C SER A 511 -1.00 32.38 -0.09
N GLY A 512 -0.31 31.98 -1.16
CA GLY A 512 -0.53 32.50 -2.52
C GLY A 512 -1.64 31.81 -3.32
N TYR A 513 -2.29 30.78 -2.77
CA TYR A 513 -3.32 29.99 -3.46
C TYR A 513 -4.70 30.30 -2.88
N ASN A 514 -5.68 30.54 -3.76
CA ASN A 514 -7.06 30.73 -3.35
C ASN A 514 -7.68 29.37 -2.96
N PRO A 515 -8.11 29.16 -1.70
CA PRO A 515 -8.68 27.88 -1.27
C PRO A 515 -9.94 27.49 -2.05
N ASP A 516 -10.74 28.46 -2.53
CA ASP A 516 -11.96 28.21 -3.29
C ASP A 516 -11.67 27.64 -4.70
N GLU A 517 -10.45 27.83 -5.18
CA GLU A 517 -9.97 27.37 -6.49
C GLU A 517 -8.94 26.22 -6.36
N THR A 518 -8.82 25.63 -5.17
CA THR A 518 -7.77 24.65 -4.87
C THR A 518 -8.33 23.28 -4.50
N VAL A 519 -7.71 22.23 -5.04
CA VAL A 519 -7.84 20.85 -4.54
C VAL A 519 -6.56 20.42 -3.83
N VAL A 520 -6.71 19.68 -2.73
CA VAL A 520 -5.60 19.03 -2.03
C VAL A 520 -5.67 17.52 -2.23
N VAL A 521 -4.61 16.91 -2.75
CA VAL A 521 -4.40 15.46 -2.74
C VAL A 521 -3.56 15.10 -1.51
N LEU A 522 -3.95 14.06 -0.79
CA LEU A 522 -3.25 13.52 0.37
C LEU A 522 -2.84 12.08 0.08
N ASP A 523 -1.54 11.74 0.24
CA ASP A 523 -1.04 10.36 0.25
C ASP A 523 -0.12 10.10 1.46
N PRO A 524 -0.65 10.18 2.70
CA PRO A 524 0.16 10.12 3.90
C PRO A 524 0.72 8.70 4.16
N PRO A 525 1.76 8.58 5.01
CA PRO A 525 2.24 7.28 5.47
C PRO A 525 1.15 6.50 6.23
N ARG A 526 1.36 5.20 6.47
CA ARG A 526 0.41 4.28 7.15
C ARG A 526 -0.22 4.79 8.46
N LYS A 527 0.44 5.71 9.17
CA LYS A 527 -0.07 6.34 10.41
C LYS A 527 -1.16 7.41 10.17
N GLY A 528 -1.44 7.74 8.91
CA GLY A 528 -2.30 8.85 8.50
C GLY A 528 -1.62 10.22 8.66
N CYS A 529 -2.43 11.26 8.54
CA CYS A 529 -2.06 12.64 8.84
C CYS A 529 -1.88 12.83 10.34
N ASP A 530 -0.98 13.75 10.72
CA ASP A 530 -0.94 14.22 12.11
C ASP A 530 -1.98 15.32 12.37
N ALA A 531 -2.33 15.49 13.64
CA ALA A 531 -3.34 16.45 14.07
C ALA A 531 -2.98 17.91 13.68
N SER A 532 -1.69 18.25 13.63
CA SER A 532 -1.25 19.59 13.22
C SER A 532 -1.53 19.84 11.74
N PHE A 533 -1.27 18.85 10.89
CA PHE A 533 -1.59 18.92 9.47
C PHE A 533 -3.10 19.05 9.23
N LEU A 534 -3.92 18.22 9.90
CA LEU A 534 -5.38 18.27 9.76
C LEU A 534 -5.95 19.62 10.19
N ARG A 535 -5.47 20.19 11.30
CA ARG A 535 -5.84 21.55 11.74
C ARG A 535 -5.56 22.60 10.66
N GLN A 536 -4.38 22.54 10.05
CA GLN A 536 -4.01 23.51 9.01
C GLN A 536 -4.76 23.28 7.70
N LEU A 537 -5.07 22.04 7.34
CA LEU A 537 -5.90 21.73 6.18
C LEU A 537 -7.31 22.29 6.36
N LEU A 538 -7.90 22.16 7.55
CA LEU A 538 -9.18 22.77 7.90
C LEU A 538 -9.10 24.31 7.91
N LYS A 539 -7.98 24.89 8.41
CA LYS A 539 -7.73 26.34 8.40
C LYS A 539 -7.61 26.90 6.98
N PHE A 540 -6.88 26.21 6.10
CA PHE A 540 -6.77 26.59 4.69
C PHE A 540 -8.10 26.38 3.96
N GLY A 541 -8.78 25.28 4.25
CA GLY A 541 -10.12 24.97 3.76
C GLY A 541 -10.21 24.90 2.23
N PRO A 542 -9.42 24.05 1.55
CA PRO A 542 -9.51 23.90 0.10
C PRO A 542 -10.92 23.45 -0.32
N ARG A 543 -11.34 23.86 -1.52
CA ARG A 543 -12.66 23.51 -2.07
C ARG A 543 -12.90 22.00 -2.12
N ARG A 544 -11.85 21.23 -2.38
CA ARG A 544 -11.91 19.76 -2.51
C ARG A 544 -10.68 19.08 -1.91
N VAL A 545 -10.87 17.89 -1.37
CA VAL A 545 -9.79 17.03 -0.88
C VAL A 545 -9.93 15.64 -1.48
N VAL A 546 -8.85 15.09 -2.02
CA VAL A 546 -8.76 13.68 -2.46
C VAL A 546 -7.75 12.98 -1.56
N TYR A 547 -8.22 12.08 -0.71
CA TYR A 547 -7.39 11.34 0.23
C TYR A 547 -7.15 9.93 -0.31
N VAL A 548 -5.89 9.63 -0.63
CA VAL A 548 -5.38 8.29 -0.97
C VAL A 548 -4.69 7.68 0.25
N SER A 549 -4.89 6.39 0.53
CA SER A 549 -4.23 5.74 1.66
C SER A 549 -4.06 4.24 1.54
N CYS A 550 -2.87 3.77 1.89
CA CYS A 550 -2.59 2.34 2.07
C CYS A 550 -3.06 1.77 3.41
N ASN A 551 -3.62 2.61 4.30
CA ASN A 551 -4.25 2.20 5.55
C ASN A 551 -5.62 2.86 5.70
N VAL A 552 -6.66 2.15 5.27
CA VAL A 552 -8.04 2.66 5.29
C VAL A 552 -8.57 2.95 6.70
N HIS A 553 -7.98 2.38 7.75
CA HIS A 553 -8.39 2.63 9.14
C HIS A 553 -7.96 4.03 9.63
N THR A 554 -6.71 4.42 9.37
CA THR A 554 -6.23 5.78 9.67
C THR A 554 -6.82 6.81 8.71
N GLN A 555 -7.07 6.44 7.45
CA GLN A 555 -7.86 7.27 6.53
C GLN A 555 -9.26 7.55 7.08
N ALA A 556 -9.99 6.53 7.55
CA ALA A 556 -11.34 6.69 8.09
C ALA A 556 -11.35 7.67 9.28
N ARG A 557 -10.38 7.56 10.20
CA ARG A 557 -10.19 8.51 11.30
C ARG A 557 -10.01 9.94 10.80
N ASP A 558 -9.06 10.15 9.89
CA ASP A 558 -8.71 11.48 9.39
C ASP A 558 -9.86 12.10 8.59
N VAL A 559 -10.54 11.31 7.77
CA VAL A 559 -11.76 11.74 7.05
C VAL A 559 -12.86 12.10 8.06
N GLY A 560 -13.01 11.33 9.14
CA GLY A 560 -13.91 11.66 10.24
C GLY A 560 -13.65 13.05 10.83
N VAL A 561 -12.37 13.38 11.06
CA VAL A 561 -11.93 14.72 11.51
C VAL A 561 -12.33 15.80 10.50
N LEU A 562 -12.10 15.59 9.21
CA LEU A 562 -12.44 16.55 8.17
C LEU A 562 -13.96 16.76 8.03
N VAL A 563 -14.75 15.71 8.18
CA VAL A 563 -16.22 15.77 8.10
C VAL A 563 -16.82 16.46 9.32
N ARG A 564 -16.30 16.19 10.52
CA ARG A 564 -16.71 16.91 11.73
C ARG A 564 -16.23 18.37 11.74
N GLY A 565 -15.10 18.66 11.09
CA GLY A 565 -14.46 19.98 11.08
C GLY A 565 -13.81 20.33 12.42
N GLU A 566 -13.30 19.34 13.15
CA GLU A 566 -12.67 19.52 14.46
C GLU A 566 -11.61 18.46 14.73
N VAL A 567 -10.52 18.85 15.38
CA VAL A 567 -9.38 17.98 15.68
C VAL A 567 -9.29 17.80 17.19
N ASP A 568 -9.27 16.56 17.67
CA ASP A 568 -9.26 16.24 19.11
C ASP A 568 -10.45 16.84 19.90
N GLY A 569 -11.63 16.98 19.25
CA GLY A 569 -12.81 17.61 19.83
C GLY A 569 -12.70 19.14 19.98
N VAL A 570 -11.63 19.73 19.42
CA VAL A 570 -11.39 21.17 19.42
C VAL A 570 -11.61 21.70 18.01
N VAL A 571 -12.52 22.67 17.90
CA VAL A 571 -12.60 23.53 16.72
C VAL A 571 -11.49 24.57 16.89
N ASP A 572 -10.47 24.52 16.03
CA ASP A 572 -9.50 25.62 15.95
C ASP A 572 -10.26 26.86 15.49
N ASN A 573 -10.65 27.68 16.45
CA ASN A 573 -11.22 28.98 16.19
C ASN A 573 -10.17 29.77 15.39
N MET A 574 -10.54 30.28 14.21
CA MET A 574 -9.75 31.31 13.52
C MET A 574 -9.31 32.37 14.55
N ASP A 575 -8.02 32.72 14.49
CA ASP A 575 -7.30 33.57 15.44
C ASP A 575 -8.17 34.77 15.91
N GLU A 576 -8.22 34.98 17.23
CA GLU A 576 -8.88 36.14 17.86
C GLU A 576 -8.20 37.49 17.54
N SER A 577 -7.06 37.49 16.83
CA SER A 577 -6.25 38.69 16.61
C SER A 577 -6.75 39.65 15.52
N ASP A 578 -7.76 39.28 14.72
CA ASP A 578 -8.33 40.13 13.65
C ASP A 578 -9.71 40.72 14.00
N ALA A 579 -10.21 40.50 15.21
CA ALA A 579 -11.49 41.06 15.67
C ALA A 579 -11.32 42.50 16.18
N HIS A 580 -11.11 43.45 15.26
CA HIS A 580 -11.03 44.86 15.63
C HIS A 580 -12.39 45.58 15.71
N ASP A 581 -13.50 44.95 15.32
CA ASP A 581 -14.83 45.56 15.41
C ASP A 581 -15.87 44.56 15.95
N GLY A 582 -16.62 45.00 16.96
CA GLY A 582 -17.56 44.22 17.76
C GLY A 582 -18.83 43.77 17.05
N GLU A 583 -18.71 43.06 15.94
CA GLU A 583 -19.79 42.27 15.35
C GLU A 583 -19.58 40.78 15.59
N ASN A 584 -20.59 40.15 16.18
CA ASN A 584 -20.66 38.73 16.51
C ASN A 584 -20.78 37.89 15.22
N LYS A 585 -19.75 37.87 14.37
CA LYS A 585 -19.65 36.97 13.22
C LYS A 585 -19.45 35.55 13.75
N LYS A 586 -20.47 34.70 13.64
CA LYS A 586 -20.34 33.24 13.82
C LYS A 586 -19.11 32.78 13.02
N LYS A 587 -18.09 32.28 13.72
CA LYS A 587 -16.83 31.82 13.13
C LYS A 587 -17.13 30.66 12.16
N LYS A 588 -16.66 30.76 10.92
CA LYS A 588 -16.94 29.81 9.83
C LYS A 588 -16.21 28.49 10.11
N LYS A 589 -16.95 27.40 10.40
CA LYS A 589 -16.37 26.08 10.65
C LYS A 589 -16.15 25.39 9.30
N THR A 590 -14.91 25.30 8.84
CA THR A 590 -14.61 24.47 7.66
C THR A 590 -14.92 23.02 7.99
N ARG A 591 -15.79 22.40 7.21
CA ARG A 591 -16.09 20.98 7.26
C ARG A 591 -16.31 20.42 5.87
N TYR A 592 -16.22 19.10 5.76
CA TYR A 592 -16.34 18.39 4.50
C TYR A 592 -17.52 17.43 4.51
N GLU A 593 -18.04 17.15 3.32
CA GLU A 593 -18.90 16.00 3.05
C GLU A 593 -18.14 14.99 2.19
N ILE A 594 -18.46 13.70 2.36
CA ILE A 594 -17.83 12.63 1.60
C ILE A 594 -18.64 12.43 0.31
N GLU A 595 -18.02 12.71 -0.85
CA GLU A 595 -18.65 12.47 -2.16
C GLU A 595 -18.61 10.99 -2.53
N SER A 596 -17.47 10.32 -2.30
CA SER A 596 -17.30 8.91 -2.62
C SER A 596 -16.17 8.27 -1.83
N LEU A 597 -16.30 6.95 -1.61
CA LEU A 597 -15.33 6.10 -0.95
C LEU A 597 -15.19 4.79 -1.72
N ARG A 598 -13.96 4.34 -1.98
CA ARG A 598 -13.72 3.02 -2.58
C ARG A 598 -12.33 2.47 -2.31
N GLY A 599 -12.17 1.17 -2.55
CA GLY A 599 -10.87 0.50 -2.55
C GLY A 599 -10.25 0.35 -3.94
N PHE A 600 -8.93 0.19 -3.98
CA PHE A 600 -8.14 -0.26 -5.12
C PHE A 600 -7.24 -1.41 -4.69
N ASP A 601 -7.18 -2.45 -5.51
CA ASP A 601 -6.32 -3.59 -5.25
C ASP A 601 -4.90 -3.40 -5.77
N PHE A 602 -4.09 -2.61 -5.06
CA PHE A 602 -2.66 -2.50 -5.38
C PHE A 602 -1.87 -3.79 -5.13
N PHE A 603 -2.40 -4.70 -4.31
CA PHE A 603 -1.71 -5.88 -3.84
C PHE A 603 -2.59 -7.13 -3.92
N PRO A 604 -2.88 -7.63 -5.14
CA PRO A 604 -3.61 -8.89 -5.33
C PRO A 604 -2.96 -10.04 -4.57
N GLN A 605 -3.78 -11.02 -4.17
CA GLN A 605 -3.39 -12.15 -3.30
C GLN A 605 -3.08 -11.77 -1.84
N THR A 606 -3.18 -10.49 -1.48
CA THR A 606 -2.97 -10.00 -0.10
C THR A 606 -4.22 -9.37 0.48
N SER A 607 -4.26 -9.16 1.80
CA SER A 607 -5.34 -8.44 2.49
C SER A 607 -5.30 -6.92 2.35
N HIS A 608 -4.24 -6.35 1.80
CA HIS A 608 -4.10 -4.91 1.67
C HIS A 608 -5.09 -4.34 0.64
N VAL A 609 -5.64 -3.16 0.97
CA VAL A 609 -6.49 -2.35 0.10
C VAL A 609 -6.03 -0.89 0.18
N GLU A 610 -5.92 -0.25 -0.97
CA GLU A 610 -5.64 1.18 -1.08
C GLU A 610 -6.98 1.93 -1.13
N GLY A 611 -7.25 2.83 -0.19
CA GLY A 611 -8.50 3.57 -0.13
C GLY A 611 -8.41 4.91 -0.85
N VAL A 612 -9.46 5.29 -1.56
CA VAL A 612 -9.65 6.65 -2.09
C VAL A 612 -10.93 7.25 -1.52
N ALA A 613 -10.79 8.39 -0.86
CA ALA A 613 -11.90 9.21 -0.38
C ALA A 613 -11.89 10.57 -1.09
N VAL A 614 -13.03 10.97 -1.62
CA VAL A 614 -13.19 12.26 -2.30
C VAL A 614 -14.15 13.11 -1.47
N LEU A 615 -13.71 14.30 -1.07
CA LEU A 615 -14.39 15.16 -0.13
C LEU A 615 -14.64 16.55 -0.72
N ASN A 616 -15.83 17.10 -0.47
CA ASN A 616 -16.19 18.47 -0.83
C ASN A 616 -16.31 19.34 0.40
N ARG A 617 -15.79 20.56 0.34
CA ARG A 617 -16.04 21.54 1.40
C ARG A 617 -17.52 21.91 1.41
N VAL A 618 -18.16 21.83 2.57
CA VAL A 618 -19.55 22.23 2.73
C VAL A 618 -19.65 23.75 2.62
N GLU A 619 -20.54 24.23 1.75
CA GLU A 619 -20.92 25.63 1.68
C GLU A 619 -21.93 25.89 2.80
N GLU A 620 -21.63 26.78 3.75
CA GLU A 620 -22.61 27.24 4.72
C GLU A 620 -23.56 28.23 4.02
N SER A 621 -24.85 27.86 3.96
CA SER A 621 -25.96 28.68 3.46
C SER A 621 -26.33 29.82 4.41
#